data_AF-A0AAE1YL42-F1
#
_entry.id   AF-A0AAE1YL42-F1
#
_cell.length_a   1.000
_cell.length_b   1.000
_cell.length_c   1.000
_cell.angle_alpha   90.00
_cell.angle_beta   90.00
_cell.angle_gamma   90.00
#
_symmetry.space_group_name_H-M   'P 1'
#
loop_
_entity.id
_entity.type
_entity.pdbx_description
1 polymer ?
#
loop_
_entity_poly.entity_id
_entity_poly.type
_entity_poly.pdbx_seq_one_letter_code
_entity_poly.pdbx_strand_id
1 'polypeptide(L)'
;MATPMVEDNFEDDQLSSMTTEEIQRASRLLDNEIRILKEELQRTNLELDSFKEKIKENQEKIKLKKQLPYLVGNIVEILEMNPEEEAEGDGANIDLDSQRKGKCVVDPDKFKPTEDYNDIGGLEKQIQELVEAIILPMTHKERFQKLGIRPPKGVLLYGPPGTGKL
;
A
#
# COMPACT_ATOMS: atom_id res chain seq x y z
N MET A 1 23.37 20.35 27.52
CA MET A 1 23.50 19.88 28.91
C MET A 1 24.01 18.45 28.84
N ALA A 2 25.26 18.22 29.25
CA ALA A 2 25.83 16.87 29.30
C ALA A 2 25.49 16.27 30.68
N THR A 3 24.80 15.15 30.70
CA THR A 3 24.61 14.31 31.89
C THR A 3 25.96 13.69 32.27
N PRO A 4 26.41 13.77 33.52
CA PRO A 4 27.62 13.08 33.93
C PRO A 4 27.33 11.58 33.95
N MET A 5 28.19 10.81 33.28
CA MET A 5 28.23 9.36 33.40
C MET A 5 28.59 9.06 34.86
N VAL A 6 27.71 8.35 35.57
CA VAL A 6 28.06 7.70 36.82
C VAL A 6 29.08 6.64 36.43
N GLU A 7 30.35 6.87 36.74
CA GLU A 7 31.34 5.80 36.72
C GLU A 7 30.94 4.83 37.85
N ASP A 8 30.33 3.72 37.45
CA ASP A 8 29.97 2.63 38.33
C ASP A 8 31.25 2.10 39.00
N ASN A 9 31.46 2.47 40.26
CA ASN A 9 32.47 1.90 41.18
C ASN A 9 32.25 0.39 41.47
N PHE A 10 31.48 -0.32 40.64
CA PHE A 10 31.19 -1.74 40.80
C PHE A 10 32.36 -2.66 40.37
N GLU A 11 33.31 -2.13 39.59
CA GLU A 11 34.44 -2.92 39.07
C GLU A 11 35.55 -3.14 40.12
N ASP A 12 35.78 -2.17 41.02
CA ASP A 12 36.88 -2.22 41.99
C ASP A 12 36.68 -3.27 43.09
N ASP A 13 35.44 -3.48 43.54
CA ASP A 13 35.13 -4.47 44.58
C ASP A 13 35.31 -5.92 44.07
N GLN A 14 34.96 -6.20 42.81
CA GLN A 14 35.20 -7.52 42.20
C GLN A 14 36.69 -7.77 41.93
N LEU A 15 37.41 -6.75 41.47
CA LEU A 15 38.85 -6.84 41.20
C LEU A 15 39.67 -7.11 42.48
N SER A 16 39.21 -6.59 43.62
CA SER A 16 39.84 -6.82 44.92
C SER A 16 39.73 -8.27 45.43
N SER A 17 38.71 -9.01 44.96
CA SER A 17 38.42 -10.38 45.40
C SER A 17 39.10 -11.47 44.57
N MET A 18 39.60 -11.12 43.38
CA MET A 18 40.22 -12.07 42.45
C MET A 18 41.72 -12.17 42.64
N THR A 19 42.26 -13.37 42.45
CA THR A 19 43.70 -13.58 42.47
C THR A 19 44.36 -12.94 41.25
N THR A 20 45.62 -12.51 41.38
CA THR A 20 46.39 -11.88 40.30
C THR A 20 46.49 -12.78 39.05
N GLU A 21 46.46 -14.10 39.23
CA GLU A 21 46.43 -15.06 38.12
C GLU A 21 45.08 -15.07 37.38
N GLU A 22 43.96 -14.95 38.09
CA GLU A 22 42.63 -14.91 37.49
C GLU A 22 42.42 -13.60 36.72
N ILE A 23 42.92 -12.48 37.24
CA ILE A 23 42.91 -11.18 36.54
C ILE A 23 43.73 -11.28 35.23
N GLN A 24 44.90 -11.92 35.26
CA GLN A 24 45.71 -12.12 34.06
C GLN A 24 45.05 -13.05 33.03
N ARG A 25 44.32 -14.08 33.47
CA ARG A 25 43.55 -14.95 32.56
C ARG A 25 42.36 -14.20 31.96
N ALA A 26 41.63 -13.44 32.77
CA ALA A 26 40.50 -12.63 32.33
C ALA A 26 40.93 -11.58 31.30
N SER A 27 42.03 -10.85 31.55
CA SER A 27 42.60 -9.90 30.58
C SER A 27 42.89 -10.55 29.22
N ARG A 28 43.48 -11.75 29.20
CA ARG A 28 43.78 -12.45 27.94
C ARG A 28 42.53 -12.91 27.20
N LEU A 29 41.49 -13.31 27.92
CA LEU A 29 40.20 -13.68 27.32
C LEU A 29 39.50 -12.46 26.74
N LEU A 30 39.47 -11.35 27.48
CA LEU A 30 38.93 -10.07 27.02
C LEU A 30 39.68 -9.54 25.80
N ASP A 31 41.02 -9.63 25.76
CA ASP A 31 41.81 -9.23 24.59
C ASP A 31 41.44 -10.06 23.34
N ASN A 32 41.18 -11.36 23.53
CA ASN A 32 40.73 -12.22 22.44
C ASN A 32 39.29 -11.89 22.02
N GLU A 33 38.38 -11.63 22.96
CA GLU A 33 37.00 -11.22 22.65
C GLU A 33 36.95 -9.88 21.93
N ILE A 34 37.71 -8.88 22.39
CA ILE A 34 37.82 -7.57 21.74
C ILE A 34 38.30 -7.73 20.30
N ARG A 35 39.26 -8.63 20.07
CA ARG A 35 39.76 -8.92 18.72
C ARG A 35 38.68 -9.54 17.83
N ILE A 36 37.95 -10.55 18.33
CA ILE A 36 36.88 -11.21 17.56
C ILE A 36 35.75 -10.23 17.27
N LEU A 37 35.30 -9.46 18.26
CA LEU A 37 34.27 -8.44 18.11
C LEU A 37 34.67 -7.36 17.10
N LYS A 38 35.96 -7.00 17.05
CA LYS A 38 36.47 -6.06 16.06
C LYS A 38 36.43 -6.63 14.64
N GLU A 39 36.75 -7.92 14.47
CA GLU A 39 36.64 -8.62 13.17
C GLU A 39 35.17 -8.73 12.73
N GLU A 40 34.26 -9.07 13.64
CA GLU A 40 32.81 -9.09 13.36
C GLU A 40 32.28 -7.71 12.99
N LEU A 41 32.65 -6.67 13.75
CA LEU A 41 32.26 -5.29 13.47
C LEU A 41 32.76 -4.83 12.10
N GLN A 42 33.98 -5.20 11.71
CA GLN A 42 34.49 -4.93 10.36
C GLN A 42 33.68 -5.64 9.29
N ARG A 43 33.36 -6.92 9.48
CA ARG A 43 32.55 -7.69 8.53
C ARG A 43 31.15 -7.10 8.37
N THR A 44 30.47 -6.80 9.47
CA THR A 44 29.12 -6.21 9.45
C THR A 44 29.12 -4.84 8.79
N ASN A 45 30.16 -4.02 9.01
CA ASN A 45 30.29 -2.73 8.31
C ASN A 45 30.44 -2.90 6.80
N LEU A 46 31.23 -3.87 6.33
CA LEU A 46 31.36 -4.15 4.89
C LEU A 46 30.03 -4.63 4.28
N GLU A 47 29.28 -5.48 4.99
CA GLU A 47 27.94 -5.90 4.55
C GLU A 47 26.98 -4.71 4.49
N LEU A 48 27.02 -3.84 5.49
CA LEU A 48 26.20 -2.63 5.58
C LEU A 48 26.51 -1.65 4.44
N ASP A 49 27.78 -1.46 4.11
CA ASP A 49 28.18 -0.61 2.98
C ASP A 49 27.73 -1.20 1.63
N SER A 50 27.82 -2.52 1.46
CA SER A 50 27.26 -3.19 0.26
C SER A 50 25.74 -2.98 0.15
N PHE A 51 25.00 -3.07 1.25
CA PHE A 51 23.56 -2.81 1.24
C PHE A 51 23.24 -1.34 0.97
N LYS A 52 24.01 -0.40 1.51
CA LYS A 52 23.85 1.03 1.21
C LYS A 52 24.05 1.33 -0.27
N GLU A 53 25.05 0.74 -0.90
CA GLU A 53 25.29 0.89 -2.35
C GLU A 53 24.10 0.36 -3.17
N LYS A 54 23.60 -0.84 -2.84
CA LYS A 54 22.41 -1.41 -3.52
C LYS A 54 21.18 -0.54 -3.35
N ILE A 55 20.96 0.01 -2.16
CA ILE A 55 19.84 0.93 -1.89
C ILE A 55 19.99 2.19 -2.74
N LYS A 56 21.19 2.76 -2.80
CA LYS A 56 21.47 3.97 -3.59
C LYS A 56 21.22 3.72 -5.09
N GLU A 57 21.72 2.61 -5.62
CA GLU A 57 21.49 2.21 -7.02
C GLU A 57 19.99 2.03 -7.32
N ASN A 58 19.26 1.36 -6.43
CA ASN A 58 17.81 1.18 -6.58
C ASN A 58 17.05 2.51 -6.49
N GLN A 59 17.46 3.42 -5.59
CA GLN A 59 16.87 4.75 -5.50
C GLN A 59 17.08 5.56 -6.78
N GLU A 60 18.26 5.47 -7.40
CA GLU A 60 18.53 6.12 -8.69
C GLU A 60 17.66 5.54 -9.82
N LYS A 61 17.52 4.20 -9.88
CA LYS A 61 16.60 3.54 -10.83
C LYS A 61 15.15 4.00 -10.64
N ILE A 62 14.69 4.16 -9.40
CA ILE A 62 13.34 4.67 -9.11
C ILE A 62 13.21 6.13 -9.52
N LYS A 63 14.21 6.97 -9.28
CA LYS A 63 14.20 8.39 -9.69
C LYS A 63 14.07 8.54 -11.20
N LEU A 64 14.78 7.72 -11.97
CA LEU A 64 14.67 7.70 -13.44
C LEU A 64 13.26 7.31 -13.88
N LYS A 65 12.66 6.29 -13.26
CA LYS A 65 11.28 5.85 -13.57
C LYS A 65 10.19 6.85 -13.14
N LYS A 66 10.50 7.76 -12.22
CA LYS A 66 9.59 8.82 -11.75
C LYS A 66 9.66 10.10 -12.59
N GLN A 67 10.50 10.14 -13.62
CA GLN A 67 10.56 11.29 -14.52
C GLN A 67 9.26 11.38 -15.32
N LEU A 68 8.76 12.60 -15.45
CA LEU A 68 7.63 12.92 -16.33
C LEU A 68 8.03 12.66 -17.80
N PRO A 69 7.07 12.35 -18.67
CA PRO A 69 5.63 12.24 -18.43
C PRO A 69 5.20 10.83 -17.97
N TYR A 70 4.22 10.74 -17.07
CA TYR A 70 3.57 9.49 -16.66
C TYR A 70 2.05 9.62 -16.73
N LEU A 71 1.37 8.49 -16.95
CA LEU A 71 -0.08 8.41 -16.93
C LEU A 71 -0.58 8.50 -15.49
N VAL A 72 -1.58 9.34 -15.25
CA VAL A 72 -2.27 9.45 -13.96
C VAL A 72 -3.58 8.65 -14.06
N GLY A 73 -3.75 7.66 -13.19
CA GLY A 73 -4.97 6.86 -13.08
C GLY A 73 -5.64 7.04 -11.71
N ASN A 74 -6.94 6.76 -11.64
CA ASN A 74 -7.71 6.79 -10.40
C ASN A 74 -7.82 5.39 -9.81
N ILE A 75 -7.45 5.22 -8.55
CA ILE A 75 -7.59 3.96 -7.84
C ILE A 75 -9.02 3.85 -7.31
N VAL A 76 -9.79 2.89 -7.83
CA VAL A 76 -11.20 2.69 -7.46
C VAL A 76 -11.33 1.88 -6.17
N GLU A 77 -10.58 0.77 -6.07
CA GLU A 77 -10.66 -0.14 -4.94
C GLU A 77 -9.30 -0.81 -4.73
N ILE A 78 -8.96 -1.05 -3.46
CA ILE A 78 -7.77 -1.79 -3.08
C ILE A 78 -8.25 -3.11 -2.48
N LEU A 79 -8.05 -4.20 -3.22
CA LEU A 79 -8.36 -5.54 -2.74
C LEU A 79 -7.16 -6.07 -1.94
N GLU A 80 -7.40 -6.35 -0.66
CA GLU A 80 -6.48 -7.06 0.22
C GLU A 80 -6.90 -8.53 0.22
N MET A 81 -6.11 -9.39 -0.41
CA MET A 81 -6.35 -10.83 -0.34
C MET A 81 -5.57 -11.40 0.83
N ASN A 82 -6.27 -11.97 1.81
CA ASN A 82 -5.62 -12.63 2.93
C ASN A 82 -4.93 -13.92 2.44
N PRO A 83 -3.68 -14.18 2.87
CA PRO A 83 -2.92 -15.36 2.45
C PRO A 83 -3.48 -16.68 3.02
N GLU A 84 -4.39 -16.63 3.99
CA GLU A 84 -4.98 -17.81 4.63
C GLU A 84 -6.02 -18.54 3.75
N GLU A 85 -6.57 -17.89 2.71
CA GLU A 85 -7.55 -18.50 1.79
C GLU A 85 -6.92 -19.23 0.59
N GLU A 86 -5.57 -19.30 0.50
CA GLU A 86 -4.87 -19.83 -0.67
C GLU A 86 -4.14 -21.16 -0.43
N ALA A 87 -4.62 -21.93 0.55
CA ALA A 87 -4.06 -23.23 0.86
C ALA A 87 -4.87 -24.39 0.24
N GLU A 88 -5.23 -24.31 -1.05
CA GLU A 88 -5.70 -25.50 -1.79
C GLU A 88 -5.72 -25.21 -3.31
N GLY A 89 -4.71 -25.71 -4.06
CA GLY A 89 -4.85 -25.79 -5.52
C GLY A 89 -3.59 -25.62 -6.37
N ASP A 90 -2.80 -26.68 -6.44
CA ASP A 90 -2.16 -27.23 -7.65
C ASP A 90 -1.02 -26.48 -8.37
N GLY A 91 -0.01 -27.27 -8.75
CA GLY A 91 1.27 -26.81 -9.26
C GLY A 91 1.40 -26.85 -10.78
N ALA A 92 2.11 -25.86 -11.33
CA ALA A 92 3.08 -25.97 -12.43
C ALA A 92 3.64 -24.56 -12.69
N ASN A 93 4.95 -24.37 -12.46
CA ASN A 93 5.73 -23.15 -12.76
C ASN A 93 4.92 -21.85 -12.77
N ILE A 94 4.63 -21.36 -11.56
CA ILE A 94 4.10 -20.02 -11.38
C ILE A 94 5.33 -19.15 -11.07
N ASP A 95 5.67 -18.23 -11.98
CA ASP A 95 6.68 -17.20 -11.74
C ASP A 95 6.42 -16.55 -10.37
N LEU A 96 7.47 -16.31 -9.57
CA LEU A 96 7.35 -15.73 -8.22
C LEU A 96 6.59 -14.39 -8.16
N ASP A 97 6.33 -13.75 -9.31
CA ASP A 97 5.54 -12.52 -9.43
C ASP A 97 4.02 -12.76 -9.29
N SER A 98 3.53 -13.97 -9.58
CA SER A 98 2.10 -14.32 -9.46
C SER A 98 1.66 -14.65 -8.04
N GLN A 99 2.59 -14.82 -7.08
CA GLN A 99 2.25 -14.99 -5.66
C GLN A 99 2.05 -13.68 -4.90
N ARG A 100 2.23 -12.52 -5.55
CA ARG A 100 1.92 -11.23 -4.90
C ARG A 100 0.45 -10.89 -5.04
N LYS A 101 -0.35 -11.58 -4.22
CA LYS A 101 -1.55 -11.00 -3.63
C LYS A 101 -1.17 -9.71 -2.92
N GLY A 102 -1.57 -8.58 -3.49
CA GLY A 102 -1.36 -7.29 -2.83
C GLY A 102 -1.63 -6.13 -3.76
N LYS A 103 -2.91 -5.76 -3.85
CA LYS A 103 -3.44 -4.54 -4.49
C LYS A 103 -3.49 -4.61 -6.01
N CYS A 104 -4.59 -5.18 -6.52
CA CYS A 104 -5.02 -4.95 -7.89
C CYS A 104 -5.62 -3.54 -7.99
N VAL A 105 -5.25 -2.78 -9.03
CA VAL A 105 -5.86 -1.50 -9.37
C VAL A 105 -6.67 -1.69 -10.65
N VAL A 106 -7.95 -1.34 -10.61
CA VAL A 106 -8.85 -1.37 -11.77
C VAL A 106 -9.06 0.07 -12.26
N ASP A 107 -8.74 0.34 -13.52
CA ASP A 107 -9.00 1.64 -14.18
C ASP A 107 -10.41 1.64 -14.78
N PRO A 108 -11.34 2.52 -14.35
CA PRO A 108 -12.75 2.44 -14.74
C PRO A 108 -13.11 3.24 -16.00
N ASP A 109 -12.18 4.00 -16.62
CA ASP A 109 -12.54 4.95 -17.68
C ASP A 109 -12.66 4.31 -19.08
N LYS A 110 -13.49 3.25 -19.19
CA LYS A 110 -14.17 2.95 -20.45
C LYS A 110 -15.32 3.93 -20.64
N PHE A 111 -14.94 5.11 -21.10
CA PHE A 111 -15.64 5.98 -22.05
C PHE A 111 -17.13 5.63 -22.30
N LYS A 112 -18.05 6.34 -21.64
CA LYS A 112 -19.42 6.44 -22.15
C LYS A 112 -19.42 7.56 -23.21
N PRO A 113 -19.80 7.30 -24.47
CA PRO A 113 -20.00 8.38 -25.43
C PRO A 113 -21.11 9.30 -24.93
N THR A 114 -20.89 10.61 -25.03
CA THR A 114 -21.91 11.62 -24.73
C THR A 114 -22.93 11.60 -25.87
N GLU A 115 -23.96 10.78 -25.76
CA GLU A 115 -25.12 10.82 -26.66
C GLU A 115 -26.05 11.94 -26.21
N ASP A 116 -26.45 12.80 -27.13
CA ASP A 116 -27.42 13.86 -26.85
C ASP A 116 -28.84 13.28 -26.91
N TYR A 117 -29.78 13.81 -26.11
CA TYR A 117 -31.18 13.39 -26.12
C TYR A 117 -31.87 13.56 -27.50
N ASN A 118 -31.26 14.32 -28.41
CA ASN A 118 -31.72 14.52 -29.77
C ASN A 118 -31.47 13.31 -30.68
N ASP A 119 -30.57 12.39 -30.29
CA ASP A 119 -30.24 11.19 -31.06
C ASP A 119 -31.20 10.02 -30.78
N ILE A 120 -32.08 10.16 -29.78
CA ILE A 120 -33.05 9.13 -29.37
C ILE A 120 -34.46 9.48 -29.90
N GLY A 121 -34.84 8.90 -31.03
CA GLY A 121 -36.14 9.13 -31.65
C GLY A 121 -37.30 8.32 -31.02
N GLY A 122 -38.45 8.98 -30.78
CA GLY A 122 -39.73 8.31 -30.46
C GLY A 122 -39.91 7.84 -29.01
N LEU A 123 -38.95 8.09 -28.12
CA LEU A 123 -38.97 7.72 -26.70
C LEU A 123 -39.06 8.93 -25.76
N GLU A 124 -39.55 10.07 -26.24
CA GLU A 124 -39.60 11.34 -25.49
C GLU A 124 -40.31 11.21 -24.13
N LYS A 125 -41.40 10.43 -24.09
CA LYS A 125 -42.16 10.19 -22.86
C LYS A 125 -41.32 9.45 -21.81
N GLN A 126 -40.60 8.40 -22.23
CA GLN A 126 -39.75 7.59 -21.36
C GLN A 126 -38.53 8.39 -20.88
N ILE A 127 -37.95 9.23 -21.75
CA ILE A 127 -36.87 10.14 -21.39
C ILE A 127 -37.36 11.12 -20.33
N GLN A 128 -38.54 11.73 -20.50
CA GLN A 128 -39.10 12.65 -19.52
C GLN A 128 -39.32 11.97 -18.16
N GLU A 129 -39.92 10.77 -18.13
CA GLU A 129 -40.12 10.00 -16.89
C GLU A 129 -38.78 9.68 -16.20
N LEU A 130 -37.73 9.35 -16.96
CA LEU A 130 -36.39 9.07 -16.44
C LEU A 130 -35.73 10.34 -15.87
N VAL A 131 -35.83 11.46 -16.58
CA VAL A 131 -35.32 12.78 -16.15
C VAL A 131 -36.02 13.23 -14.87
N GLU A 132 -37.34 13.07 -14.79
CA GLU A 132 -38.11 13.39 -13.59
C GLU A 132 -37.76 12.47 -12.41
N ALA A 133 -37.50 11.19 -12.66
CA ALA A 133 -37.14 10.25 -11.60
C ALA A 133 -35.71 10.46 -11.07
N ILE A 134 -34.75 10.86 -11.92
CA ILE A 134 -33.33 10.93 -11.57
C ILE A 134 -32.85 12.37 -11.38
N ILE A 135 -33.09 13.25 -12.35
CA ILE A 135 -32.56 14.62 -12.35
C ILE A 135 -33.37 15.52 -11.40
N LEU A 136 -34.69 15.38 -11.35
CA LEU A 136 -35.54 16.19 -10.46
C LEU A 136 -35.14 16.11 -8.97
N PRO A 137 -34.90 14.92 -8.38
CA PRO A 137 -34.43 14.85 -7.00
C PRO A 137 -32.98 15.33 -6.82
N MET A 138 -32.16 15.35 -7.87
CA MET A 138 -30.82 15.91 -7.80
C MET A 138 -30.83 17.45 -7.81
N THR A 139 -31.60 18.07 -8.70
CA THR A 139 -31.65 19.52 -8.88
C THR A 139 -32.57 20.22 -7.86
N HIS A 140 -33.63 19.55 -7.39
CA HIS A 140 -34.63 20.15 -6.51
C HIS A 140 -34.84 19.39 -5.19
N LYS A 141 -33.74 19.05 -4.50
CA LYS A 141 -33.74 18.38 -3.18
C LYS A 141 -34.68 19.04 -2.15
N GLU A 142 -34.76 20.37 -2.15
CA GLU A 142 -35.61 21.13 -1.22
C GLU A 142 -37.10 20.85 -1.39
N ARG A 143 -37.57 20.57 -2.63
CA ARG A 143 -38.99 20.23 -2.88
C ARG A 143 -39.36 18.91 -2.23
N PHE A 144 -38.48 17.91 -2.35
CA PHE A 144 -38.67 16.59 -1.73
C PHE A 144 -38.61 16.66 -0.20
N GLN A 145 -37.74 17.50 0.36
CA GLN A 145 -37.65 17.72 1.81
C GLN A 145 -38.91 18.41 2.37
N LYS A 146 -39.45 19.43 1.69
CA LYS A 146 -40.70 20.11 2.09
C LYS A 146 -41.93 19.21 1.99
N LEU A 147 -41.97 18.33 1.00
CA LEU A 147 -43.04 17.35 0.80
C LEU A 147 -42.91 16.11 1.71
N GLY A 148 -41.76 15.91 2.36
CA GLY A 148 -41.52 14.76 3.24
C GLY A 148 -41.46 13.41 2.52
N ILE A 149 -41.36 13.40 1.19
CA ILE A 149 -41.33 12.18 0.37
C ILE A 149 -39.89 11.79 0.05
N ARG A 150 -39.62 10.48 0.04
CA ARG A 150 -38.31 9.94 -0.36
C ARG A 150 -38.27 9.80 -1.89
N PRO A 151 -37.20 10.27 -2.56
CA PRO A 151 -37.06 10.08 -4.00
C PRO A 151 -36.92 8.59 -4.36
N PRO A 152 -37.30 8.20 -5.58
CA PRO A 152 -37.13 6.82 -6.05
C PRO A 152 -35.64 6.45 -6.07
N LYS A 153 -35.32 5.21 -5.68
CA LYS A 153 -33.93 4.73 -5.58
C LYS A 153 -33.34 4.24 -6.91
N GLY A 154 -34.19 4.01 -7.90
CA GLY A 154 -33.79 3.51 -9.21
C GLY A 154 -34.98 3.36 -10.15
N VAL A 155 -34.70 3.26 -11.44
CA VAL A 155 -35.67 3.07 -12.51
C VAL A 155 -35.37 1.74 -13.18
N LEU A 156 -36.42 0.94 -13.44
CA LEU A 156 -36.30 -0.33 -14.16
C LEU A 156 -36.71 -0.12 -15.62
N LEU A 157 -35.77 -0.34 -16.55
CA LEU A 157 -36.04 -0.33 -17.98
C LEU A 157 -36.31 -1.76 -18.45
N TYR A 158 -37.50 -2.04 -18.98
CA TYR A 158 -37.88 -3.37 -19.47
C TYR A 158 -38.50 -3.31 -20.88
N GLY A 159 -38.59 -4.47 -21.55
CA GLY A 159 -39.27 -4.64 -22.84
C GLY A 159 -38.43 -5.38 -23.89
N PRO A 160 -38.87 -5.41 -25.16
CA PRO A 160 -38.20 -6.17 -26.23
C PRO A 160 -36.75 -5.71 -26.47
N PRO A 161 -35.85 -6.60 -26.95
CA PRO A 161 -34.51 -6.23 -27.35
C PRO A 161 -34.55 -5.28 -28.57
N GLY A 162 -33.66 -4.29 -28.60
CA GLY A 162 -33.58 -3.31 -29.70
C GLY A 162 -34.33 -1.99 -29.48
N THR A 163 -34.93 -1.75 -28.31
CA THR A 163 -35.68 -0.51 -28.01
C THR A 163 -34.86 0.55 -27.25
N GLY A 164 -33.52 0.56 -27.36
CA GLY A 164 -32.67 1.58 -26.72
C GLY A 164 -32.66 1.58 -25.18
N LYS A 165 -32.65 0.42 -24.52
CA LYS A 165 -32.54 0.31 -23.05
C LYS A 165 -31.11 0.37 -22.49
N LEU A 166 -30.11 0.18 -23.35
CA LEU A 166 -28.70 0.01 -23.00
C LEU A 166 -27.92 1.29 -23.24
#